data_AF-A0A3B9HBQ3-F1
#
_entry.id   AF-A0A3B9HBQ3-F1
#
_cell.length_a   1.000
_cell.length_b   1.000
_cell.length_c   1.000
_cell.angle_alpha   90.00
_cell.angle_beta   90.00
_cell.angle_gamma   90.00
#
_symmetry.space_group_name_H-M   'P 1'
#
loop_
_entity.id
_entity.type
_entity.pdbx_description
1 polymer ?
#
loop_
_entity_poly.entity_id
_entity_poly.type
_entity_poly.pdbx_seq_one_letter_code
_entity_poly.pdbx_strand_id
1 'polypeptide(L)'
;FLFGGDDVDKKVAVLSGGEKTRLSLCKLLLEPYNLLLLDEPTNHLDIKSKEILKQALMEYDGTLLIVSHDRDFLNGLTNRIYEIRNEQISIHHFGIKEFLDYRKKDSIVDLEHNSNPNKKRSTEKNSKKKNDYVNRKDREKNERKLKSRIARLEGEIAELESKLKKLDQEIMNLDYSDKETTEQTLGEYNSIKKKLDQCYQDWETASDAMDAIQ
;
A
#
# COMPACT_ATOMS: atom_id res chain seq x y z
N PHE A 1 17.91 -16.07 19.24
CA PHE A 1 17.06 -17.09 19.91
C PHE A 1 17.56 -17.30 21.33
N LEU A 2 16.78 -16.94 22.36
CA LEU A 2 17.08 -16.84 23.80
C LEU A 2 17.72 -18.07 24.53
N PHE A 3 18.40 -18.99 23.85
CA PHE A 3 19.20 -20.03 24.49
C PHE A 3 20.52 -19.41 24.97
N GLY A 4 20.77 -19.41 26.28
CA GLY A 4 22.00 -18.87 26.87
C GLY A 4 22.42 -19.65 28.11
N GLY A 5 23.74 -19.82 28.29
CA GLY A 5 24.32 -20.57 29.41
C GLY A 5 24.04 -22.08 29.31
N ASP A 6 23.74 -22.71 30.45
CA ASP A 6 23.55 -24.16 30.58
C ASP A 6 22.34 -24.72 29.79
N ASP A 7 21.48 -23.86 29.26
CA ASP A 7 20.32 -24.25 28.45
C ASP A 7 20.71 -24.79 27.05
N VAL A 8 21.91 -24.46 26.56
CA VAL A 8 22.41 -24.90 25.25
C VAL A 8 22.81 -26.37 25.29
N ASP A 9 23.25 -26.88 26.45
CA ASP A 9 23.71 -28.26 26.64
C ASP A 9 22.58 -29.22 27.08
N LYS A 10 21.36 -28.69 27.27
CA LYS A 10 20.21 -29.53 27.64
C LYS A 10 19.85 -30.47 26.49
N LYS A 11 19.67 -31.75 26.82
CA LYS A 11 19.17 -32.75 25.85
C LYS A 11 17.79 -32.34 25.34
N VAL A 12 17.58 -32.45 24.03
CA VAL A 12 16.30 -32.12 23.35
C VAL A 12 15.10 -32.80 24.02
N ALA A 13 15.27 -34.01 24.56
CA ALA A 13 14.22 -34.73 25.28
C ALA A 13 13.59 -33.95 26.44
N VAL A 14 14.39 -33.12 27.14
CA VAL A 14 14.02 -32.38 28.37
C VAL A 14 13.43 -31.01 28.06
N LEU A 15 13.55 -30.53 26.82
CA LEU A 15 13.00 -29.24 26.41
C LEU A 15 11.47 -29.24 26.45
N SER A 16 10.90 -28.13 26.91
CA SER A 16 9.47 -27.84 26.82
C SER A 16 9.01 -27.77 25.36
N GLY A 17 7.70 -27.90 25.13
CA GLY A 17 7.14 -27.83 23.77
C GLY A 17 7.54 -26.55 23.02
N GLY A 18 7.49 -25.39 23.68
CA GLY A 18 7.89 -24.12 23.08
C GLY A 18 9.39 -24.04 22.77
N GLU A 19 10.26 -24.62 23.61
CA GLU A 19 11.70 -24.68 23.36
C GLU A 19 12.04 -25.60 22.18
N LYS A 20 11.35 -26.75 22.05
CA LYS A 20 11.50 -27.66 20.91
C LYS A 20 11.10 -26.98 19.60
N THR A 21 10.01 -26.22 19.60
CA THR A 21 9.58 -25.44 18.43
C THR A 21 10.60 -24.36 18.06
N ARG A 22 11.11 -23.61 19.04
CA ARG A 22 12.19 -22.62 18.81
C ARG A 22 13.44 -23.25 18.24
N LEU A 23 13.90 -24.38 18.80
CA LEU A 23 15.08 -25.09 18.32
C LEU A 23 14.90 -25.58 16.87
N SER A 24 13.70 -26.06 16.53
CA SER A 24 13.38 -26.52 15.18
C SER A 24 13.38 -25.36 14.17
N LEU A 25 12.86 -24.19 14.57
CA LEU A 25 12.91 -22.97 13.78
C LEU A 25 14.33 -22.46 13.58
N CYS A 26 15.17 -22.47 14.62
CA CYS A 26 16.60 -22.16 14.49
C CYS A 26 17.27 -23.07 13.45
N LYS A 27 17.00 -24.37 13.52
CA LYS A 27 17.61 -25.36 12.62
C LYS A 27 17.17 -25.12 11.17
N LEU A 28 15.88 -24.84 10.96
CA LEU A 28 15.34 -24.51 9.63
C LEU A 28 15.98 -23.25 9.03
N LEU A 29 16.24 -22.23 9.84
CA LEU A 29 16.84 -20.97 9.38
C LEU A 29 18.36 -21.05 9.15
N LEU A 30 19.03 -22.02 9.77
CA LEU A 30 20.49 -22.24 9.60
C LEU A 30 20.82 -23.08 8.36
N GLU A 31 19.84 -23.79 7.81
CA GLU A 31 20.03 -24.57 6.58
C GLU A 31 19.79 -23.66 5.36
N PRO A 32 20.57 -23.83 4.27
CA PRO A 32 20.58 -22.91 3.12
C PRO A 32 19.39 -23.15 2.19
N TYR A 33 18.17 -23.02 2.71
CA TYR A 33 16.95 -23.11 1.92
C TYR A 33 16.72 -21.81 1.15
N ASN A 34 16.16 -21.92 -0.04
CA ASN A 34 15.78 -20.77 -0.88
C ASN A 34 14.29 -20.42 -0.75
N LEU A 35 13.48 -21.39 -0.30
CA LEU A 35 12.04 -21.26 -0.10
C LEU A 35 11.66 -21.93 1.22
N LEU A 36 10.97 -21.19 2.07
CA LEU A 36 10.42 -21.69 3.33
C LEU A 36 8.89 -21.65 3.27
N LEU A 37 8.27 -22.81 3.52
CA LEU A 37 6.82 -22.97 3.61
C LEU A 37 6.42 -23.13 5.07
N LEU A 38 5.61 -22.20 5.58
CA LEU A 38 5.19 -22.19 6.98
C LEU A 38 3.67 -22.20 7.07
N ASP A 39 3.13 -23.26 7.69
CA ASP A 39 1.70 -23.38 7.98
C ASP A 39 1.46 -23.18 9.48
N GLU A 40 0.67 -22.16 9.82
CA GLU A 40 0.38 -21.71 11.18
C GLU A 40 1.60 -21.69 12.12
N PRO A 41 2.70 -21.01 11.76
CA PRO A 41 3.97 -21.09 12.49
C PRO A 41 3.93 -20.43 13.86
N THR A 42 2.87 -19.65 14.15
CA THR A 42 2.67 -18.98 15.44
C THR A 42 1.95 -19.84 16.46
N ASN A 43 1.45 -21.01 16.06
CA ASN A 43 0.68 -21.89 16.92
C ASN A 43 1.57 -22.42 18.06
N HIS A 44 1.00 -22.48 19.28
CA HIS A 44 1.72 -22.87 20.50
C HIS A 44 2.94 -22.00 20.88
N LEU A 45 3.10 -20.80 20.31
CA LEU A 45 4.14 -19.84 20.70
C LEU A 45 3.60 -18.75 21.62
N ASP A 46 4.39 -18.41 22.64
CA ASP A 46 4.16 -17.22 23.47
C ASP A 46 4.57 -15.95 22.73
N ILE A 47 4.12 -14.79 23.23
CA ILE A 47 4.30 -13.48 22.58
C ILE A 47 5.78 -13.21 22.25
N LYS A 48 6.68 -13.49 23.19
CA LYS A 48 8.13 -13.30 22.99
C LYS A 48 8.69 -14.19 21.88
N SER A 49 8.27 -15.46 21.81
CA SER A 49 8.73 -16.36 20.75
C SER A 49 8.17 -15.96 19.38
N LYS A 50 6.94 -15.42 19.33
CA LYS A 50 6.36 -14.88 18.08
C LYS A 50 7.17 -13.71 17.53
N GLU A 51 7.58 -12.77 18.39
CA GLU A 51 8.40 -11.62 18.00
C GLU A 51 9.77 -12.05 17.45
N ILE A 52 10.44 -12.99 18.13
CA ILE A 52 11.73 -13.53 17.70
C ILE A 52 11.61 -14.24 16.35
N LEU A 53 10.56 -15.06 16.18
CA LEU A 53 10.29 -15.72 14.92
C LEU A 53 10.04 -14.71 13.80
N LYS A 54 9.23 -13.69 14.06
CA LYS A 54 8.94 -12.63 13.08
C LYS A 54 10.22 -11.92 12.64
N GLN A 55 11.08 -11.54 13.58
CA GLN A 55 12.35 -10.88 13.27
C GLN A 55 13.27 -11.80 12.45
N ALA A 56 13.38 -13.07 12.84
CA ALA A 56 14.23 -14.03 12.14
C ALA A 56 13.74 -14.29 10.69
N LEU A 57 12.43 -14.28 10.47
CA LEU A 57 11.86 -14.39 9.12
C LEU A 57 12.01 -13.11 8.31
N MET A 58 11.99 -11.92 8.92
CA MET A 58 12.28 -10.67 8.23
C MET A 58 13.74 -10.59 7.74
N GLU A 59 14.67 -11.18 8.47
CA GLU A 59 16.10 -11.23 8.13
C GLU A 59 16.45 -12.40 7.19
N TYR A 60 15.47 -13.24 6.83
CA TYR A 60 15.69 -14.37 5.94
C TYR A 60 15.76 -13.91 4.48
N ASP A 61 16.90 -14.16 3.82
CA ASP A 61 17.17 -13.72 2.44
C ASP A 61 16.38 -14.50 1.37
N GLY A 62 15.76 -15.63 1.73
CA GLY A 62 15.00 -16.48 0.81
C GLY A 62 13.54 -16.06 0.62
N THR A 63 12.81 -16.85 -0.16
CA THR A 63 11.36 -16.66 -0.33
C THR A 63 10.60 -17.30 0.81
N LEU A 64 9.57 -16.60 1.31
CA LEU A 64 8.67 -17.09 2.35
C LEU A 64 7.26 -17.28 1.78
N LEU A 65 6.66 -18.44 2.00
CA LEU A 65 5.22 -18.65 1.84
C LEU A 65 4.64 -19.00 3.21
N ILE A 66 3.76 -18.14 3.71
CA ILE A 66 3.23 -18.24 5.07
C ILE A 66 1.71 -18.32 5.01
N VAL A 67 1.17 -19.33 5.69
CA VAL A 67 -0.25 -19.47 6.00
C VAL A 67 -0.42 -19.18 7.48
N SER A 68 -1.20 -18.15 7.81
CA SER A 68 -1.44 -17.75 9.20
C SER A 68 -2.76 -17.00 9.33
N HIS A 69 -3.49 -17.28 10.40
CA HIS A 69 -4.65 -16.49 10.83
C HIS A 69 -4.25 -15.26 11.69
N ASP A 70 -3.00 -15.18 12.14
CA ASP A 70 -2.47 -14.08 12.96
C ASP A 70 -2.05 -12.88 12.09
N ARG A 71 -2.89 -11.85 12.08
CA ARG A 71 -2.71 -10.64 11.24
C ARG A 71 -1.53 -9.77 11.70
N ASP A 72 -1.30 -9.69 13.00
CA ASP A 72 -0.24 -8.86 13.58
C ASP A 72 1.14 -9.47 13.30
N PHE A 73 1.21 -10.80 13.29
CA PHE A 73 2.39 -11.53 12.86
C PHE A 73 2.72 -11.29 11.37
N LEU A 74 1.73 -11.40 10.49
CA LEU A 74 1.91 -11.19 9.04
C LEU A 74 2.23 -9.74 8.66
N ASN A 75 1.86 -8.78 9.50
CA ASN A 75 2.04 -7.37 9.22
C ASN A 75 3.53 -6.99 9.12
N GLY A 76 3.94 -6.43 7.97
CA GLY A 76 5.33 -6.10 7.67
C GLY A 76 6.21 -7.30 7.30
N LEU A 77 5.69 -8.53 7.36
CA LEU A 77 6.41 -9.74 6.94
C LEU A 77 6.07 -10.15 5.50
N THR A 78 4.83 -9.91 5.07
CA THR A 78 4.35 -10.28 3.72
C THR A 78 4.18 -9.06 2.83
N ASN A 79 4.56 -9.18 1.56
CA ASN A 79 4.37 -8.16 0.51
C ASN A 79 3.38 -8.58 -0.59
N ARG A 80 2.91 -9.83 -0.57
CA ARG A 80 1.92 -10.38 -1.50
C ARG A 80 0.95 -11.27 -0.75
N ILE A 81 -0.33 -11.21 -1.12
CA ILE A 81 -1.39 -12.01 -0.52
C ILE A 81 -2.11 -12.82 -1.59
N TYR A 82 -2.20 -14.12 -1.33
CA TYR A 82 -3.00 -15.05 -2.12
C TYR A 82 -4.33 -15.22 -1.39
N GLU A 83 -5.38 -14.65 -1.94
CA GLU A 83 -6.74 -14.81 -1.44
C GLU A 83 -7.41 -15.97 -2.17
N ILE A 84 -7.88 -16.96 -1.41
CA ILE A 84 -8.65 -18.07 -1.93
C ILE A 84 -10.13 -17.85 -1.55
N ARG A 85 -10.99 -17.67 -2.56
CA ARG A 85 -12.45 -17.56 -2.38
C ARG A 85 -13.16 -18.28 -3.52
N ASN A 86 -14.25 -18.98 -3.20
CA ASN A 86 -15.11 -19.64 -4.21
C ASN A 86 -14.31 -20.48 -5.22
N GLU A 87 -13.33 -21.24 -4.75
CA GLU A 87 -12.41 -22.05 -5.58
C GLU A 87 -11.55 -21.25 -6.58
N GLN A 88 -11.52 -19.92 -6.45
CA GLN A 88 -10.68 -19.02 -7.24
C GLN A 88 -9.56 -18.42 -6.37
N ILE A 89 -8.41 -18.16 -7.00
CA ILE A 89 -7.24 -17.55 -6.38
C ILE A 89 -7.08 -16.14 -6.94
N SER A 90 -7.14 -15.13 -6.07
CA SER A 90 -6.85 -13.74 -6.38
C SER A 90 -5.52 -13.34 -5.76
N ILE A 91 -4.63 -12.76 -6.57
CA ILE A 91 -3.29 -12.35 -6.12
C ILE A 91 -3.27 -10.84 -5.92
N HIS A 92 -2.90 -10.43 -4.72
CA HIS A 92 -2.80 -9.04 -4.30
C HIS A 92 -1.33 -8.68 -4.02
N HIS A 93 -0.85 -7.57 -4.57
CA HIS A 93 0.57 -7.18 -4.50
C HIS A 93 0.86 -6.17 -3.38
N PHE A 94 0.16 -6.32 -2.25
CA PHE A 94 0.29 -5.47 -1.07
C PHE A 94 0.23 -6.31 0.21
N GLY A 95 0.59 -5.69 1.33
CA GLY A 95 0.64 -6.33 2.64
C GLY A 95 -0.75 -6.60 3.25
N ILE A 96 -0.74 -7.23 4.42
CA ILE A 96 -1.97 -7.63 5.13
C ILE A 96 -2.83 -6.44 5.55
N LYS A 97 -2.22 -5.29 5.85
CA LYS A 97 -2.94 -4.10 6.30
C LYS A 97 -3.77 -3.52 5.15
N GLU A 98 -3.14 -3.33 3.99
CA GLU A 98 -3.78 -2.87 2.77
C GLU A 98 -4.86 -3.85 2.32
N PHE A 99 -4.59 -5.16 2.42
CA PHE A 99 -5.57 -6.19 2.09
C PHE A 99 -6.79 -6.17 3.01
N LEU A 100 -6.63 -5.93 4.30
CA LEU A 100 -7.77 -5.81 5.22
C LEU A 100 -8.62 -4.58 4.90
N ASP A 101 -8.01 -3.48 4.50
CA ASP A 101 -8.74 -2.26 4.10
C ASP A 101 -9.44 -2.44 2.75
N TYR A 102 -8.81 -3.12 1.79
CA TYR A 102 -9.45 -3.60 0.56
C TYR A 102 -10.65 -4.51 0.87
N ARG A 103 -10.48 -5.53 1.73
CA ARG A 103 -11.55 -6.43 2.18
C ARG A 103 -12.70 -5.72 2.88
N LYS A 104 -12.44 -4.66 3.66
CA LYS A 104 -13.51 -3.84 4.27
C LYS A 104 -14.30 -3.12 3.19
N LYS A 105 -13.65 -2.55 2.17
CA LYS A 105 -14.33 -1.93 1.03
C LYS A 105 -15.17 -2.96 0.27
N ASP A 106 -14.62 -4.16 0.03
CA ASP A 106 -15.23 -5.25 -0.73
C ASP A 106 -16.40 -5.94 0.00
N SER A 107 -16.25 -6.22 1.30
CA SER A 107 -17.33 -6.81 2.12
C SER A 107 -18.55 -5.90 2.25
N ILE A 108 -18.38 -4.57 2.20
CA ILE A 108 -19.50 -3.61 2.14
C ILE A 108 -20.23 -3.74 0.79
N VAL A 109 -19.50 -3.95 -0.31
CA VAL A 109 -20.05 -4.15 -1.67
C VAL A 109 -20.78 -5.50 -1.79
N ASP A 110 -20.22 -6.57 -1.21
CA ASP A 110 -20.81 -7.92 -1.19
C ASP A 110 -22.10 -7.98 -0.35
N LEU A 111 -22.16 -7.26 0.78
CA LEU A 111 -23.35 -7.16 1.63
C LEU A 111 -24.49 -6.35 0.97
N GLU A 112 -24.13 -5.35 0.15
CA GLU A 112 -25.08 -4.59 -0.67
C GLU A 112 -25.62 -5.42 -1.85
N HIS A 113 -24.83 -6.31 -2.45
CA HIS A 113 -25.26 -7.20 -3.53
C HIS A 113 -26.06 -8.43 -3.06
N ASN A 114 -25.83 -8.94 -1.84
CA ASN A 114 -26.49 -10.14 -1.32
C ASN A 114 -27.80 -9.90 -0.56
N SER A 115 -28.29 -8.66 -0.44
CA SER A 115 -29.56 -8.39 0.25
C SER A 115 -30.76 -8.33 -0.71
N ASN A 116 -31.16 -9.48 -1.25
CA ASN A 116 -32.51 -9.73 -1.77
C ASN A 116 -33.40 -10.34 -0.66
N PRO A 117 -34.75 -10.19 -0.68
CA PRO A 117 -35.48 -9.64 0.45
C PRO A 117 -36.43 -10.69 1.03
N ASN A 118 -35.97 -11.55 1.95
CA ASN A 118 -36.94 -12.36 2.69
C ASN A 118 -36.45 -12.84 4.07
N LYS A 119 -36.30 -11.91 5.00
CA LYS A 119 -36.82 -12.11 6.37
C LYS A 119 -36.84 -10.79 7.13
N LYS A 120 -38.07 -10.38 7.44
CA LYS A 120 -38.47 -9.49 8.55
C LYS A 120 -37.52 -9.70 9.74
N ARG A 121 -37.12 -8.69 10.52
CA ARG A 121 -37.99 -7.71 11.19
C ARG A 121 -37.11 -6.75 11.98
N SER A 122 -37.59 -5.51 12.15
CA SER A 122 -37.36 -4.56 13.28
C SER A 122 -35.90 -4.25 13.63
N THR A 123 -35.42 -3.01 13.63
CA THR A 123 -35.98 -1.68 13.87
C THR A 123 -34.82 -0.71 13.54
N GLU A 124 -35.05 0.61 13.41
CA GLU A 124 -34.01 1.66 13.18
C GLU A 124 -33.60 2.00 11.72
N LYS A 125 -34.51 1.88 10.74
CA LYS A 125 -34.20 2.18 9.33
C LYS A 125 -34.47 3.61 8.82
N ASN A 126 -34.77 4.59 9.67
CA ASN A 126 -35.14 5.93 9.19
C ASN A 126 -34.04 7.01 9.19
N SER A 127 -32.88 6.80 9.81
CA SER A 127 -31.78 7.79 9.76
C SER A 127 -30.67 7.46 8.73
N LYS A 128 -30.47 6.19 8.37
CA LYS A 128 -29.36 5.75 7.49
C LYS A 128 -29.62 5.88 5.98
N LYS A 129 -30.88 5.79 5.54
CA LYS A 129 -31.25 5.88 4.10
C LYS A 129 -30.89 7.22 3.43
N LYS A 130 -30.67 8.30 4.20
CA LYS A 130 -30.26 9.60 3.66
C LYS A 130 -28.75 9.73 3.51
N ASN A 131 -27.96 8.99 4.29
CA ASN A 131 -26.49 9.07 4.26
C ASN A 131 -25.86 8.19 3.16
N ASP A 132 -26.45 7.03 2.82
CA ASP A 132 -25.89 6.14 1.80
C ASP A 132 -26.04 6.67 0.36
N TYR A 133 -27.12 7.41 0.06
CA TYR A 133 -27.27 8.09 -1.24
C TYR A 133 -26.32 9.29 -1.38
N VAL A 134 -26.06 9.99 -0.27
CA VAL A 134 -25.12 11.11 -0.22
C VAL A 134 -23.69 10.61 -0.40
N ASN A 135 -23.28 9.52 0.27
CA ASN A 135 -21.93 8.97 0.17
C ASN A 135 -21.60 8.36 -1.20
N ARG A 136 -22.54 7.67 -1.87
CA ARG A 136 -22.31 7.14 -3.24
C ARG A 136 -22.21 8.27 -4.26
N LYS A 137 -23.08 9.28 -4.15
CA LYS A 137 -23.04 10.48 -4.99
C LYS A 137 -21.79 11.33 -4.73
N ASP A 138 -21.32 11.38 -3.49
CA ASP A 138 -20.11 12.12 -3.12
C ASP A 138 -18.83 11.42 -3.58
N ARG A 139 -18.77 10.08 -3.58
CA ARG A 139 -17.66 9.33 -4.19
C ARG A 139 -17.59 9.52 -5.69
N GLU A 140 -18.70 9.33 -6.41
CA GLU A 140 -18.76 9.57 -7.85
C GLU A 140 -18.46 11.04 -8.19
N LYS A 141 -18.90 11.98 -7.35
CA LYS A 141 -18.61 13.41 -7.50
C LYS A 141 -17.13 13.72 -7.26
N ASN A 142 -16.50 13.08 -6.27
CA ASN A 142 -15.08 13.26 -5.99
C ASN A 142 -14.19 12.64 -7.07
N GLU A 143 -14.55 11.47 -7.58
CA GLU A 143 -13.86 10.84 -8.71
C GLU A 143 -13.97 11.70 -9.97
N ARG A 144 -15.17 12.21 -10.30
CA ARG A 144 -15.37 13.13 -11.43
C ARG A 144 -14.58 14.44 -11.25
N LYS A 145 -14.52 14.97 -10.03
CA LYS A 145 -13.74 16.18 -9.72
C LYS A 145 -12.24 15.95 -9.90
N LEU A 146 -11.72 14.82 -9.45
CA LEU A 146 -10.30 14.46 -9.58
C LEU A 146 -9.94 14.23 -11.05
N LYS A 147 -10.75 13.46 -11.79
CA LYS A 147 -10.61 13.32 -13.25
C LYS A 147 -10.64 14.66 -13.98
N SER A 148 -11.56 15.57 -13.63
CA SER A 148 -11.58 16.91 -14.23
C SER A 148 -10.38 17.78 -13.82
N ARG A 149 -9.86 17.58 -12.60
CA ARG A 149 -8.70 18.32 -12.10
C ARG A 149 -7.43 17.86 -12.80
N ILE A 150 -7.27 16.56 -13.00
CA ILE A 150 -6.18 15.95 -13.77
C ILE A 150 -6.20 16.47 -15.21
N ALA A 151 -7.35 16.38 -15.90
CA ALA A 151 -7.49 16.90 -17.27
C ALA A 151 -7.19 18.40 -17.39
N ARG A 152 -7.54 19.20 -16.38
CA ARG A 152 -7.19 20.63 -16.34
C ARG A 152 -5.68 20.84 -16.16
N LEU A 153 -5.07 20.10 -15.23
CA LEU A 153 -3.62 20.18 -14.96
C LEU A 153 -2.81 19.75 -16.18
N GLU A 154 -3.23 18.70 -16.90
CA GLU A 154 -2.61 18.28 -18.16
C GLU A 154 -2.68 19.37 -19.22
N GLY A 155 -3.82 20.07 -19.33
CA GLY A 155 -3.95 21.23 -20.22
C GLY A 155 -3.05 22.40 -19.82
N GLU A 156 -2.97 22.71 -18.52
CA GLU A 156 -2.09 23.77 -18.00
C GLU A 156 -0.61 23.43 -18.21
N ILE A 157 -0.21 22.17 -18.01
CA ILE A 157 1.14 21.66 -18.29
C ILE A 157 1.46 21.82 -19.78
N ALA A 158 0.59 21.37 -20.68
CA ALA A 158 0.81 21.48 -22.12
C ALA A 158 0.94 22.95 -22.59
N GLU A 159 0.16 23.87 -22.00
CA GLU A 159 0.27 25.30 -22.31
C GLU A 159 1.58 25.91 -21.79
N LEU A 160 1.98 25.55 -20.55
CA LEU A 160 3.23 26.01 -19.95
C LEU A 160 4.46 25.47 -20.68
N GLU A 161 4.44 24.20 -21.09
CA GLU A 161 5.49 23.59 -21.94
C GLU A 161 5.61 24.30 -23.29
N SER A 162 4.47 24.62 -23.92
CA SER A 162 4.44 25.36 -25.19
C SER A 162 5.01 26.78 -25.04
N LYS A 163 4.68 27.47 -23.94
CA LYS A 163 5.26 28.78 -23.61
C LYS A 163 6.76 28.68 -23.31
N LEU A 164 7.18 27.69 -22.52
CA LEU A 164 8.58 27.44 -22.20
C LEU A 164 9.39 27.20 -23.48
N LYS A 165 8.85 26.41 -24.42
CA LYS A 165 9.48 26.14 -25.71
C LYS A 165 9.63 27.39 -26.58
N LYS A 166 8.68 28.32 -26.53
CA LYS A 166 8.79 29.63 -27.22
C LYS A 166 9.83 30.51 -26.57
N LEU A 167 9.84 30.59 -25.23
CA LEU A 167 10.87 31.34 -24.50
C LEU A 167 12.26 30.74 -24.72
N ASP A 168 12.41 29.41 -24.80
CA ASP A 168 13.68 28.77 -25.14
C ASP A 168 14.19 29.25 -26.51
N GLN A 169 13.31 29.37 -27.50
CA GLN A 169 13.67 29.91 -28.83
C GLN A 169 14.01 31.40 -28.79
N GLU A 170 13.35 32.18 -27.95
CA GLU A 170 13.66 33.61 -27.76
C GLU A 170 15.00 33.78 -27.03
N ILE A 171 15.26 33.00 -25.98
CA ILE A 171 16.54 32.98 -25.25
C ILE A 171 17.69 32.56 -26.17
N MET A 172 17.48 31.57 -27.05
CA MET A 172 18.49 31.14 -28.03
C MET A 172 18.89 32.23 -29.03
N ASN A 173 17.99 33.19 -29.30
CA ASN A 173 18.20 34.28 -30.25
C ASN A 173 18.42 35.64 -29.55
N LEU A 174 18.56 35.64 -28.22
CA LEU A 174 18.63 36.87 -27.43
C LEU A 174 20.02 37.52 -27.52
N ASP A 175 20.03 38.85 -27.61
CA ASP A 175 21.26 39.63 -27.50
C ASP A 175 21.57 39.91 -26.02
N TYR A 176 22.50 39.15 -25.45
CA TYR A 176 22.92 39.25 -24.05
C TYR A 176 23.60 40.59 -23.68
N SER A 177 23.81 41.49 -24.64
CA SER A 177 24.37 42.83 -24.36
C SER A 177 23.34 43.77 -23.72
N ASP A 178 22.05 43.55 -23.95
CA ASP A 178 20.96 44.26 -23.27
C ASP A 178 20.56 43.51 -21.99
N LYS A 179 21.09 44.00 -20.86
CA LYS A 179 20.90 43.38 -19.55
C LYS A 179 19.44 43.42 -19.08
N GLU A 180 18.69 44.45 -19.47
CA GLU A 180 17.32 44.65 -18.97
C GLU A 180 16.35 43.64 -19.60
N THR A 181 16.42 43.46 -20.93
CA THR A 181 15.62 42.46 -21.64
C THR A 181 16.06 41.03 -21.30
N THR A 182 17.36 40.79 -21.14
CA THR A 182 17.91 39.49 -20.72
C THR A 182 17.40 39.07 -19.33
N GLU A 183 17.42 39.97 -18.34
CA GLU A 183 16.92 39.68 -16.99
C GLU A 183 15.41 39.44 -16.99
N GLN A 184 14.64 40.18 -17.80
CA GLN A 184 13.20 39.98 -17.93
C GLN A 184 12.86 38.61 -18.52
N THR A 185 13.46 38.24 -19.66
CA THR A 185 13.16 36.96 -20.33
C THR A 185 13.61 35.75 -19.49
N LEU A 186 14.77 35.82 -18.83
CA LEU A 186 15.23 34.77 -17.90
C LEU A 186 14.36 34.70 -16.64
N GLY A 187 13.88 35.84 -16.14
CA GLY A 187 12.95 35.90 -15.01
C GLY A 187 11.61 35.23 -15.34
N GLU A 188 11.05 35.55 -16.51
CA GLU A 188 9.82 34.91 -17.00
C GLU A 188 10.02 33.40 -17.20
N TYR A 189 11.13 32.99 -17.81
CA TYR A 189 11.48 31.58 -17.99
C TYR A 189 11.53 30.81 -16.67
N ASN A 190 12.26 31.33 -15.68
CA ASN A 190 12.34 30.70 -14.36
C ASN A 190 10.99 30.68 -13.64
N SER A 191 10.17 31.72 -13.83
CA SER A 191 8.82 31.75 -13.26
C SER A 191 7.90 30.70 -13.88
N ILE A 192 7.97 30.49 -15.20
CA ILE A 192 7.19 29.50 -15.94
C ILE A 192 7.67 28.10 -15.57
N LYS A 193 8.98 27.88 -15.50
CA LYS A 193 9.57 26.60 -15.07
C LYS A 193 9.15 26.22 -13.66
N LYS A 194 9.19 27.16 -12.71
CA LYS A 194 8.73 26.93 -11.34
C LYS A 194 7.23 26.63 -11.27
N LYS A 195 6.41 27.30 -12.10
CA LYS A 195 4.98 27.02 -12.22
C LYS A 195 4.73 25.63 -12.82
N LEU A 196 5.52 25.22 -13.80
CA LEU A 196 5.46 23.91 -14.43
C LEU A 196 5.78 22.80 -13.41
N ASP A 197 6.87 22.95 -12.65
CA ASP A 197 7.25 22.01 -11.59
C ASP A 197 6.15 21.87 -10.54
N GLN A 198 5.53 22.99 -10.13
CA GLN A 198 4.39 22.95 -9.22
C GLN A 198 3.17 22.25 -9.83
N CYS A 199 2.90 22.47 -11.13
CA CYS A 199 1.80 21.81 -11.82
C CYS A 199 2.03 20.28 -11.93
N TYR A 200 3.26 19.82 -12.12
CA TYR A 200 3.58 18.39 -12.09
C TYR A 200 3.39 17.79 -10.69
N GLN A 201 3.81 18.47 -9.63
CA GLN A 201 3.55 18.02 -8.25
C GLN A 201 2.06 17.97 -7.93
N ASP A 202 1.29 18.98 -8.36
CA ASP A 202 -0.16 19.01 -8.22
C ASP A 202 -0.84 17.90 -9.04
N TRP A 203 -0.29 17.54 -10.20
CA TRP A 203 -0.77 16.43 -11.03
C TRP A 203 -0.44 15.07 -10.40
N GLU A 204 0.78 14.88 -9.90
CA GLU A 204 1.23 13.68 -9.20
C GLU A 204 0.36 13.41 -7.97
N THR A 205 0.16 14.42 -7.12
CA THR A 205 -0.70 14.29 -5.94
C THR A 205 -2.17 14.05 -6.29
N ALA A 206 -2.68 14.63 -7.38
CA ALA A 206 -4.03 14.36 -7.86
C ALA A 206 -4.19 12.96 -8.47
N SER A 207 -3.14 12.45 -9.12
CA SER A 207 -3.07 11.09 -9.68
C SER A 207 -3.00 10.05 -8.57
N ASP A 208 -2.12 10.23 -7.58
CA ASP A 208 -2.02 9.37 -6.41
C ASP A 208 -3.34 9.32 -5.63
N ALA A 209 -4.02 10.47 -5.49
CA ALA A 209 -5.33 10.54 -4.86
C ALA A 209 -6.42 9.84 -5.68
N MET A 210 -6.30 9.80 -7.01
CA MET A 210 -7.20 9.07 -7.89
C MET A 210 -6.95 7.55 -7.81
N ASP A 211 -5.69 7.13 -7.79
CA ASP A 211 -5.29 5.73 -7.66
C ASP A 211 -5.65 5.15 -6.29
N ALA A 212 -5.62 5.98 -5.24
CA ALA A 212 -6.09 5.59 -3.90
C ALA A 212 -7.63 5.40 -3.81
N ILE A 213 -8.38 5.95 -4.77
CA ILE A 213 -9.85 5.83 -4.88
C ILE A 213 -10.25 4.63 -5.74
N GLN A 214 -9.46 4.28 -6.77
CA GLN A 214 -9.65 3.06 -7.58
C GLN A 214 -9.33 1.79 -6.79
#